data_AF-A0AAQ3MQ56-F1
#
_entry.id   AF-A0AAQ3MQ56-F1
#
_cell.length_a   1.000
_cell.length_b   1.000
_cell.length_c   1.000
_cell.angle_alpha   90.00
_cell.angle_beta   90.00
_cell.angle_gamma   90.00
#
_symmetry.space_group_name_H-M   'P 1'
#
loop_
_entity.id
_entity.type
_entity.pdbx_description
1 polymer ?
#
loop_
_entity_poly.entity_id
_entity_poly.type
_entity_poly.pdbx_seq_one_letter_code
_entity_poly.pdbx_strand_id
1 'polypeptide(L)'
;MHVMKWHEHNVYEVNLNFVELQARNPNADLTRYFDVIGGISTDGLITAMLAAPSHQDPNRGAFTTAQIIDFYKQNDPHIFNESSYNNNINNILRTSSILTIDSNE
;
A
#
# COMPACT_ATOMS: atom_id res chain seq x y z
N MET A 1 18.28 -15.93 -11.41
CA MET A 1 17.19 -14.95 -11.56
C MET A 1 16.22 -15.16 -10.41
N HIS A 2 16.25 -14.26 -9.42
CA HIS A 2 15.32 -14.25 -8.29
C HIS A 2 14.18 -13.27 -8.59
N VAL A 3 12.94 -13.75 -8.48
CA VAL A 3 11.74 -12.96 -8.76
C VAL A 3 10.94 -12.85 -7.46
N MET A 4 10.64 -11.62 -7.04
CA MET A 4 9.73 -11.39 -5.92
C MET A 4 8.29 -11.42 -6.43
N LYS A 5 7.47 -12.27 -5.81
CA LYS A 5 6.01 -12.26 -5.98
C LYS A 5 5.38 -11.88 -4.65
N TRP A 6 4.47 -10.93 -4.69
CA TRP A 6 3.63 -10.60 -3.55
C TRP A 6 2.56 -11.68 -3.38
N HIS A 7 2.36 -12.16 -2.16
CA HIS A 7 1.17 -12.94 -1.82
C HIS A 7 0.01 -11.96 -1.59
N GLU A 8 -1.20 -12.31 -2.03
CA GLU A 8 -2.40 -11.45 -2.10
C GLU A 8 -2.98 -10.99 -0.75
N HIS A 9 -2.18 -10.93 0.31
CA HIS A 9 -2.63 -10.61 1.66
C HIS A 9 -1.87 -9.42 2.21
N ASN A 10 -2.58 -8.28 2.27
CA ASN A 10 -2.37 -7.08 3.09
C ASN A 10 -0.94 -6.53 3.30
N VAL A 11 -0.78 -5.21 3.14
CA VAL A 11 0.44 -4.42 3.46
C VAL A 11 1.08 -4.77 4.82
N TYR A 12 0.29 -5.26 5.76
CA TYR A 12 0.72 -5.72 7.08
C TYR A 12 1.57 -7.00 7.08
N GLU A 13 1.40 -7.94 6.15
CA GLU A 13 2.23 -9.17 6.08
C GLU A 13 3.59 -8.90 5.44
N VAL A 14 3.64 -7.95 4.48
CA VAL A 14 4.90 -7.41 3.95
C VAL A 14 5.75 -6.82 5.08
N ASN A 15 5.10 -6.15 6.04
CA ASN A 15 5.75 -5.60 7.22
C ASN A 15 6.41 -6.71 8.07
N LEU A 16 5.73 -7.83 8.32
CA LEU A 16 6.26 -8.94 9.12
C LEU A 16 7.50 -9.59 8.48
N ASN A 17 7.42 -9.94 7.20
CA ASN A 17 8.55 -10.55 6.49
C ASN A 17 9.74 -9.59 6.40
N PHE A 18 9.49 -8.29 6.21
CA PHE A 18 10.56 -7.30 6.18
C PHE A 18 11.19 -7.07 7.55
N VAL A 19 10.39 -7.00 8.62
CA VAL A 19 10.89 -6.87 9.99
C VAL A 19 11.75 -8.08 10.37
N GLU A 20 11.37 -9.29 9.96
CA GLU A 20 12.22 -10.47 10.15
C GLU A 20 13.53 -10.39 9.35
N LEU A 21 13.47 -9.93 8.10
CA LEU A 21 14.66 -9.74 7.26
C LEU A 21 15.60 -8.67 7.84
N GLN A 22 15.07 -7.56 8.34
CA GLN A 22 15.85 -6.54 9.04
C GLN A 22 16.43 -7.02 10.37
N ALA A 23 15.68 -7.81 11.13
CA ALA A 23 16.16 -8.39 12.39
C ALA A 23 17.35 -9.33 12.17
N ARG A 24 17.39 -10.03 11.02
CA ARG A 24 18.53 -10.89 10.63
C ARG A 24 19.66 -10.11 9.97
N ASN A 25 19.34 -9.06 9.23
CA ASN A 25 20.33 -8.19 8.57
C ASN A 25 19.81 -6.73 8.54
N PRO A 26 20.31 -5.85 9.42
CA PRO A 26 19.87 -4.46 9.51
C PRO A 26 20.07 -3.65 8.23
N ASN A 27 20.99 -4.10 7.36
CA ASN A 27 21.29 -3.49 6.07
C ASN A 27 20.61 -4.23 4.90
N ALA A 28 19.67 -5.13 5.16
CA ALA A 28 18.92 -5.82 4.12
C ALA A 28 18.07 -4.83 3.33
N ASP A 29 18.47 -4.58 2.09
CA ASP A 29 17.70 -3.85 1.10
C ASP A 29 17.08 -4.87 0.14
N LEU A 30 15.75 -4.99 0.16
CA LEU A 30 15.02 -5.94 -0.68
C LEU A 30 15.39 -5.81 -2.16
N THR A 31 15.71 -4.61 -2.64
CA THR A 31 16.08 -4.35 -4.03
C THR A 31 17.36 -5.05 -4.47
N ARG A 32 18.25 -5.41 -3.53
CA ARG A 32 19.52 -6.07 -3.82
C ARG A 32 19.43 -7.58 -3.90
N TYR A 33 18.30 -8.16 -3.49
CA TYR A 33 18.10 -9.61 -3.46
C TYR A 33 17.33 -10.15 -4.67
N PHE A 34 16.64 -9.29 -5.42
CA PHE A 34 15.78 -9.69 -6.53
C PHE A 34 16.20 -9.01 -7.82
N ASP A 35 16.32 -9.79 -8.89
CA ASP A 35 16.61 -9.29 -10.23
C ASP A 35 15.36 -8.65 -10.86
N VAL A 36 14.18 -9.10 -10.45
CA VAL A 36 12.88 -8.60 -10.93
C VAL A 36 11.90 -8.50 -9.76
N ILE A 37 11.24 -7.35 -9.66
CA ILE A 37 10.15 -7.07 -8.70
C ILE A 37 8.94 -6.63 -9.52
N GLY A 38 7.76 -7.19 -9.25
CA GLY A 38 6.51 -6.82 -9.91
C GLY A 38 5.34 -6.82 -8.94
N GLY A 39 4.37 -5.93 -9.16
CA GLY A 39 3.18 -5.79 -8.31
C GLY A 39 2.06 -5.01 -9.02
N ILE A 40 0.84 -5.16 -8.53
CA ILE A 40 -0.39 -4.49 -9.04
C ILE A 40 -1.10 -3.84 -7.83
N SER A 41 -1.78 -2.71 -8.04
CA SER A 41 -2.40 -1.94 -6.95
C SER A 41 -1.35 -1.38 -5.97
N THR A 42 -1.57 -1.49 -4.66
CA THR A 42 -0.62 -1.06 -3.60
C THR A 42 0.77 -1.64 -3.82
N ASP A 43 0.89 -2.92 -4.19
CA ASP A 43 2.18 -3.56 -4.45
C ASP A 43 2.87 -3.02 -5.71
N GLY A 44 2.09 -2.49 -6.66
CA GLY A 44 2.62 -1.76 -7.81
C GLY A 44 3.27 -0.43 -7.41
N LEU A 45 2.67 0.30 -6.46
CA LEU A 45 3.25 1.52 -5.89
C LEU A 45 4.54 1.20 -5.13
N ILE A 46 4.52 0.16 -4.29
CA ILE A 46 5.71 -0.33 -3.57
C ILE A 46 6.82 -0.69 -4.57
N THR A 47 6.48 -1.42 -5.63
CA THR A 47 7.43 -1.77 -6.70
C THR A 47 8.04 -0.52 -7.33
N ALA A 48 7.22 0.49 -7.64
CA ALA A 48 7.71 1.75 -8.22
C ALA A 48 8.64 2.51 -7.27
N MET A 49 8.31 2.56 -5.96
CA MET A 49 9.13 3.22 -4.93
C MET A 49 10.50 2.54 -4.75
N LEU A 50 10.54 1.20 -4.89
CA LEU A 50 11.77 0.41 -4.81
C LEU A 50 12.59 0.46 -6.10
N ALA A 51 11.95 0.47 -7.27
CA ALA A 51 12.62 0.39 -8.57
C ALA A 51 13.06 1.75 -9.13
N ALA A 52 12.41 2.84 -8.73
CA ALA A 52 12.84 4.18 -9.14
C ALA A 52 14.22 4.51 -8.56
N PRO A 53 15.13 5.15 -9.30
CA PRO A 53 16.44 5.52 -8.77
C PRO A 53 16.31 6.64 -7.74
N SER A 54 17.11 6.57 -6.66
CA SER A 54 17.21 7.68 -5.71
C SER A 54 17.89 8.90 -6.34
N HIS A 55 17.43 10.09 -5.93
CA HIS A 55 18.06 11.35 -6.30
C HIS A 55 19.45 11.54 -5.69
N GLN A 56 19.74 10.88 -4.57
CA GLN A 56 21.01 11.00 -3.86
C GLN A 56 22.02 9.92 -4.29
N ASP A 57 21.56 8.70 -4.56
CA ASP A 57 22.40 7.59 -5.04
C ASP A 57 21.65 6.79 -6.12
N PRO A 58 22.05 6.87 -7.40
CA PRO A 58 21.38 6.16 -8.48
C PRO A 58 21.52 4.63 -8.39
N ASN A 59 22.41 4.10 -7.54
CA ASN A 59 22.59 2.65 -7.31
C ASN A 59 21.63 2.08 -6.26
N ARG A 60 20.65 2.88 -5.82
CA ARG A 60 19.67 2.51 -4.81
C ARG A 60 18.27 2.92 -5.26
N GLY A 61 17.27 2.19 -4.78
CA GLY A 61 15.88 2.59 -4.86
C GLY A 61 15.64 3.96 -4.21
N ALA A 62 14.65 4.67 -4.74
CA ALA A 62 14.20 5.98 -4.26
C ALA A 62 13.73 5.91 -2.80
N PHE A 63 13.18 4.76 -2.41
CA PHE A 63 12.77 4.47 -1.05
C PHE A 63 13.41 3.18 -0.55
N THR A 64 13.77 3.15 0.73
CA THR A 64 13.90 1.90 1.48
C THR A 64 12.54 1.35 1.82
N THR A 65 12.48 0.06 2.09
CA THR A 65 11.27 -0.55 2.64
C THR A 65 10.84 0.08 3.97
N ALA A 66 11.76 0.53 4.83
CA ALA A 66 11.41 1.27 6.04
C ALA A 66 10.70 2.60 5.72
N GLN A 67 11.22 3.35 4.74
CA GLN A 67 10.58 4.58 4.27
C GLN A 67 9.22 4.32 3.61
N ILE A 68 9.02 3.17 2.97
CA ILE A 68 7.72 2.76 2.41
C ILE A 68 6.70 2.49 3.53
N ILE A 69 7.11 1.80 4.59
CA ILE A 69 6.27 1.58 5.77
C ILE A 69 5.87 2.92 6.40
N ASP A 70 6.84 3.81 6.58
CA ASP A 70 6.58 5.14 7.14
C ASP A 70 5.70 6.00 6.21
N PHE A 71 5.89 5.89 4.89
CA PHE A 71 5.03 6.55 3.91
C PHE A 71 3.57 6.12 4.08
N TYR A 72 3.29 4.83 4.14
CA TYR A 72 1.91 4.38 4.34
C TYR A 72 1.40 4.79 5.72
N LYS A 73 2.15 4.64 6.82
CA LYS A 73 1.71 5.10 8.15
C LYS A 73 1.33 6.58 8.19
N GLN A 74 2.06 7.43 7.49
CA GLN A 74 1.81 8.87 7.47
C GLN A 74 0.67 9.27 6.52
N ASN A 75 0.50 8.55 5.41
CA ASN A 75 -0.45 8.90 4.36
C ASN A 75 -1.73 8.05 4.39
N ASP A 76 -1.80 7.01 5.23
CA ASP A 76 -2.94 6.09 5.32
C ASP A 76 -4.29 6.82 5.44
N PRO A 77 -4.47 7.81 6.33
CA PRO A 77 -5.76 8.50 6.47
C PRO A 77 -6.13 9.37 5.27
N HIS A 78 -5.14 9.76 4.46
CA HIS A 78 -5.33 10.57 3.25
C HIS A 78 -5.60 9.70 2.01
N ILE A 79 -4.89 8.58 1.88
CA ILE A 79 -5.04 7.62 0.78
C ILE A 79 -6.34 6.83 0.97
N PHE A 80 -6.60 6.35 2.19
CA PHE A 80 -7.74 5.54 2.57
C PHE A 80 -8.65 6.30 3.54
N ASN A 81 -9.21 7.42 3.07
CA ASN A 81 -10.10 8.21 3.90
C ASN A 81 -11.46 7.50 4.10
N GLU A 82 -11.63 6.82 5.24
CA GLU A 82 -12.89 6.16 5.62
C GLU A 82 -14.08 7.11 5.72
N SER A 83 -13.85 8.39 6.07
CA SER A 83 -14.94 9.37 6.19
C SER A 83 -15.59 9.67 4.84
N SER A 84 -14.82 9.66 3.74
CA SER A 84 -15.36 9.78 2.38
C SER A 84 -16.24 8.60 2.00
N TYR A 85 -15.87 7.38 2.43
CA TYR A 85 -16.67 6.18 2.20
C TYR A 85 -17.98 6.22 3.00
N ASN A 86 -17.90 6.60 4.29
CA ASN A 86 -19.03 6.65 5.21
C ASN A 86 -20.05 7.76 4.86
N ASN A 87 -19.59 8.90 4.34
CA ASN A 87 -20.49 9.96 3.88
C ASN A 87 -21.29 9.52 2.64
N ASN A 88 -20.69 8.76 1.74
CA ASN A 88 -21.35 8.28 0.53
C ASN A 88 -22.43 7.23 0.86
N ILE A 89 -22.16 6.27 1.74
CA ILE A 89 -23.17 5.29 2.17
C ILE A 89 -24.30 5.95 2.95
N ASN A 90 -24.01 6.91 3.83
CA ASN A 90 -25.06 7.62 4.56
C ASN A 90 -25.94 8.45 3.63
N ASN A 91 -25.36 9.07 2.59
CA ASN A 91 -26.11 9.79 1.57
C ASN A 91 -26.97 8.85 0.72
N ILE A 92 -26.43 7.69 0.31
CA ILE A 92 -27.18 6.68 -0.46
C ILE A 92 -28.35 6.13 0.37
N LEU A 93 -28.09 5.69 1.60
CA LEU A 93 -29.11 5.16 2.50
C LEU A 93 -30.20 6.20 2.81
N ARG A 94 -29.82 7.48 2.97
CA ARG A 94 -30.74 8.60 3.17
C ARG A 94 -31.55 8.94 1.91
N THR A 95 -30.96 8.87 0.71
CA THR A 95 -31.71 9.05 -0.54
C THR A 95 -32.65 7.88 -0.84
N SER A 96 -32.23 6.64 -0.54
CA SER A 96 -33.07 5.45 -0.71
C SER A 96 -34.25 5.44 0.27
N SER A 97 -34.08 5.96 1.49
CA SER A 97 -35.17 6.09 2.46
C SER A 97 -36.14 7.23 2.13
N ILE A 98 -35.69 8.33 1.49
CA ILE A 98 -36.58 9.38 0.97
C ILE A 98 -37.36 8.92 -0.26
N LEU A 99 -36.77 8.09 -1.13
CA LEU A 99 -37.44 7.50 -2.31
C LEU A 99 -38.44 6.37 -1.97
N THR A 100 -38.50 5.93 -0.70
CA THR A 100 -39.42 4.87 -0.25
C THR A 100 -40.72 5.43 0.37
N ILE A 101 -40.96 6.74 0.30
CA ILE A 101 -42.21 7.35 0.76
C ILE A 101 -43.14 7.57 -0.45
N ASP A 102 -44.37 7.07 -0.32
CA ASP A 102 -45.51 7.05 -1.28
C ASP A 102 -45.55 5.97 -2.37
N SER A 103 -45.75 4.71 -1.95
CA SER A 103 -46.49 3.74 -2.78
C SER A 103 -47.67 3.07 -2.07
N ASN A 104 -48.17 3.63 -0.96
CA ASN A 104 -49.33 3.11 -0.23
C ASN A 104 -50.18 4.24 0.37
N GLU A 105 -50.89 5.00 -0.48
CA GLU A 105 -52.31 5.39 -0.31
C GLU A 105 -52.86 5.97 -1.62
#